data_AF-A0A2T3AM29-F1
#
_entry.id   AF-A0A2T3AM29-F1
#
_cell.length_a   1.000
_cell.length_b   1.000
_cell.length_c   1.000
_cell.angle_alpha   90.00
_cell.angle_beta   90.00
_cell.angle_gamma   90.00
#
_symmetry.space_group_name_H-M   'P 1'
#
loop_
_entity.id
_entity.type
_entity.pdbx_description
1 polymer ?
#
loop_
_entity_poly.entity_id
_entity_poly.type
_entity_poly.pdbx_seq_one_letter_code
_entity_poly.pdbx_strand_id
1 'polypeptide(L)'
;MSSASPRLRSIYRSFLRELPPRPVLAKARSPIHQRLRDHFNPAQAPAPGELAVAQAEQYLAYVRAQRTYVTLLERYNPGMGMDEEERVRLTARRVGMELPVEYGQGQ
;
A
#
# COMPACT_ATOMS: atom_id res chain seq x y z
N MET A 1 17.79 -28.38 -0.44
CA MET A 1 16.89 -27.60 -1.33
C MET A 1 15.48 -27.69 -0.76
N SER A 2 14.82 -26.59 -0.39
CA SER A 2 13.58 -26.65 0.40
C SER A 2 12.40 -27.21 -0.43
N SER A 3 11.75 -28.26 0.07
CA SER A 3 10.64 -28.97 -0.57
C SER A 3 9.28 -28.28 -0.41
N ALA A 4 9.22 -26.94 -0.43
CA ALA A 4 7.95 -26.22 -0.34
C ALA A 4 7.11 -26.40 -1.63
N SER A 5 5.81 -26.66 -1.47
CA SER A 5 4.84 -26.85 -2.57
C SER A 5 4.88 -25.69 -3.59
N PRO A 6 4.79 -25.96 -4.92
CA PRO A 6 4.81 -24.92 -5.96
C PRO A 6 3.71 -23.86 -5.76
N ARG A 7 2.56 -24.23 -5.20
CA ARG A 7 1.45 -23.31 -4.87
C ARG A 7 1.84 -22.31 -3.77
N LEU A 8 2.49 -22.76 -2.71
CA LEU A 8 2.94 -21.85 -1.64
C LEU A 8 3.99 -20.86 -2.15
N ARG A 9 4.87 -21.32 -3.06
CA ARG A 9 5.88 -20.46 -3.69
C ARG A 9 5.26 -19.39 -4.58
N SER A 10 4.20 -19.70 -5.32
CA SER A 10 3.53 -18.72 -6.17
C SER A 10 2.83 -17.65 -5.33
N ILE A 11 2.12 -18.05 -4.25
CA ILE A 11 1.47 -17.15 -3.30
C ILE A 11 2.50 -16.22 -2.63
N TYR A 12 3.61 -16.77 -2.13
CA TYR A 12 4.68 -15.98 -1.53
C TYR A 12 5.25 -14.93 -2.50
N ARG A 13 5.50 -15.34 -3.76
CA ARG A 13 6.01 -14.43 -4.80
C ARG A 13 5.01 -13.36 -5.19
N SER A 14 3.72 -13.67 -5.21
CA SER A 14 2.69 -12.66 -5.47
C SER A 14 2.63 -11.63 -4.34
N PHE A 15 2.69 -12.04 -3.07
CA PHE A 15 2.75 -11.09 -1.96
C PHE A 15 3.95 -10.16 -2.04
N LEU A 16 5.13 -10.69 -2.38
CA LEU A 16 6.34 -9.87 -2.55
C LEU A 16 6.24 -8.85 -3.68
N ARG A 17 5.38 -9.07 -4.69
CA ARG A 17 5.16 -8.12 -5.79
C ARG A 17 4.15 -7.03 -5.44
N GLU A 18 3.25 -7.28 -4.50
CA GLU A 18 2.33 -6.25 -4.00
C GLU A 18 3.02 -5.30 -3.01
N LEU A 19 4.13 -5.73 -2.38
CA LEU A 19 4.92 -4.86 -1.51
C LEU A 19 5.72 -3.83 -2.33
N PRO A 20 5.95 -2.61 -1.78
CA PRO A 20 6.75 -1.59 -2.45
C PRO A 20 8.12 -2.12 -2.88
N PRO A 21 8.59 -1.80 -4.10
CA PRO A 21 9.89 -2.24 -4.59
C PRO A 21 10.99 -1.70 -3.69
N ARG A 22 11.96 -2.55 -3.36
CA ARG A 22 13.06 -2.17 -2.47
C ARG A 22 14.12 -1.39 -3.25
N PRO A 23 14.62 -0.25 -2.74
CA PRO A 23 15.75 0.43 -3.34
C PRO A 23 16.99 -0.48 -3.28
N VAL A 24 17.73 -0.57 -4.38
CA VAL A 24 18.85 -1.51 -4.57
C VAL A 24 19.93 -1.35 -3.49
N LEU A 25 20.10 -0.12 -2.98
CA LEU A 25 21.10 0.24 -1.97
C LEU A 25 20.67 -0.04 -0.53
N ALA A 26 19.40 -0.41 -0.27
CA ALA A 26 18.94 -0.69 1.08
C ALA A 26 19.45 -2.05 1.58
N LYS A 27 20.40 -2.00 2.51
CA LYS A 27 20.99 -3.18 3.16
C LYS A 27 19.97 -3.99 3.97
N ALA A 28 19.10 -3.32 4.73
CA ALA A 28 18.14 -3.97 5.61
C ALA A 28 16.82 -4.34 4.89
N ARG A 29 16.27 -5.53 5.18
CA ARG A 29 14.90 -5.89 4.79
C ARG A 29 13.93 -5.17 5.72
N SER A 30 12.83 -4.63 5.20
CA SER A 30 11.82 -4.07 6.10
C SER A 30 11.22 -5.20 6.96
N PRO A 31 10.79 -4.92 8.20
CA PRO A 31 10.28 -5.94 9.12
C PRO A 31 9.14 -6.78 8.53
N ILE A 32 8.30 -6.17 7.68
CA ILE A 32 7.20 -6.88 7.00
C ILE A 32 7.70 -7.95 6.02
N HIS A 33 8.81 -7.72 5.31
CA HIS A 33 9.40 -8.73 4.43
C HIS A 33 9.99 -9.89 5.24
N GLN A 34 10.54 -9.62 6.42
CA GLN A 34 11.06 -10.66 7.32
C GLN A 34 9.91 -11.51 7.86
N ARG A 35 8.87 -10.87 8.43
CA ARG A 35 7.67 -11.57 8.92
C ARG A 35 7.03 -12.45 7.86
N LEU A 36 6.85 -11.93 6.64
CA LEU A 36 6.29 -12.72 5.53
C LEU A 36 7.18 -13.91 5.19
N ARG A 37 8.51 -13.75 5.19
CA ARG A 37 9.43 -14.85 4.96
C ARG A 37 9.32 -15.92 6.05
N ASP A 38 9.26 -15.51 7.31
CA ASP A 38 9.19 -16.42 8.45
C ASP A 38 7.88 -17.23 8.42
N HIS A 39 6.76 -16.60 8.06
CA HIS A 39 5.46 -17.28 7.90
C HIS A 39 5.46 -18.36 6.81
N PHE A 40 6.24 -18.19 5.74
CA PHE A 40 6.33 -19.15 4.63
C PHE A 40 7.54 -20.09 4.78
N ASN A 41 8.32 -19.98 5.86
CA ASN A 41 9.48 -20.81 6.10
C ASN A 41 9.05 -22.15 6.72
N PRO A 42 9.22 -23.28 6.02
CA PRO A 42 8.82 -24.60 6.53
C PRO A 42 9.61 -25.03 7.78
N ALA A 43 10.72 -24.36 8.11
CA ALA A 43 11.49 -24.63 9.33
C ALA A 43 10.90 -23.95 10.58
N GLN A 44 10.04 -22.93 10.43
CA GLN A 44 9.48 -22.13 11.52
C GLN A 44 8.01 -22.44 11.81
N ALA A 45 7.30 -23.07 10.87
CA ALA A 45 5.93 -23.49 11.05
C ALA A 45 5.69 -24.89 10.43
N PRO A 46 4.83 -25.72 11.04
CA PRO A 46 4.37 -26.96 10.42
C PRO A 46 3.71 -26.67 9.06
N ALA A 47 3.65 -27.70 8.20
CA ALA A 47 3.05 -27.57 6.88
C ALA A 47 1.66 -26.91 6.98
N PRO A 48 1.41 -25.78 6.29
CA PRO A 48 0.16 -25.06 6.43
C PRO A 48 -0.99 -25.94 5.92
N GLY A 49 -2.03 -26.08 6.74
CA GLY A 49 -3.26 -26.75 6.32
C GLY A 49 -3.94 -25.99 5.18
N GLU A 50 -4.82 -26.65 4.42
CA GLU A 50 -5.48 -26.04 3.26
C GLU A 50 -6.22 -24.74 3.59
N LEU A 51 -6.83 -24.65 4.77
CA LEU A 51 -7.49 -23.44 5.26
C LEU A 51 -6.53 -22.24 5.33
N ALA A 52 -5.30 -22.44 5.80
CA ALA A 52 -4.30 -21.38 5.88
C ALA A 52 -3.86 -20.92 4.48
N VAL A 53 -3.80 -21.85 3.52
CA VAL A 53 -3.49 -21.53 2.12
C VAL A 53 -4.63 -20.72 1.48
N ALA A 54 -5.88 -21.11 1.70
CA ALA A 54 -7.05 -20.37 1.23
C ALA A 54 -7.13 -18.97 1.85
N GLN A 55 -6.83 -18.82 3.14
CA GLN A 55 -6.73 -17.52 3.79
C GLN A 55 -5.65 -16.64 3.16
N ALA A 56 -4.47 -17.19 2.88
CA ALA A 56 -3.40 -16.46 2.21
C ALA A 56 -3.81 -15.97 0.81
N GLU A 57 -4.55 -16.79 0.06
CA GLU A 57 -5.11 -16.38 -1.24
C GLU A 57 -6.15 -15.25 -1.09
N GLN A 58 -7.01 -15.32 -0.08
CA GLN A 58 -7.99 -14.27 0.22
C GLN A 58 -7.31 -12.95 0.60
N TYR A 59 -6.27 -12.99 1.44
CA TYR A 59 -5.50 -11.80 1.79
C TYR A 59 -4.80 -11.19 0.58
N LEU A 60 -4.26 -12.02 -0.31
CA LEU A 60 -3.65 -11.54 -1.55
C LEU A 60 -4.68 -10.80 -2.43
N ALA A 61 -5.89 -11.35 -2.56
CA ALA A 61 -6.98 -10.70 -3.30
C ALA A 61 -7.35 -9.34 -2.68
N TYR A 62 -7.44 -9.28 -1.35
CA TYR A 62 -7.70 -8.04 -0.62
C TYR A 62 -6.63 -6.97 -0.85
N VAL A 63 -5.35 -7.32 -0.76
CA VAL A 63 -4.25 -6.35 -0.97
C VAL A 63 -4.27 -5.78 -2.38
N ARG A 64 -4.57 -6.61 -3.39
CA ARG A 64 -4.74 -6.15 -4.78
C ARG A 64 -5.91 -5.18 -4.93
N ALA A 65 -7.06 -5.54 -4.34
CA ALA A 65 -8.24 -4.69 -4.33
C ALA A 65 -7.95 -3.34 -3.66
N GLN A 66 -7.19 -3.33 -2.56
CA GLN A 66 -6.81 -2.10 -1.86
C GLN A 66 -5.97 -1.18 -2.75
N ARG A 67 -5.01 -1.74 -3.50
CA ARG A 67 -4.21 -0.96 -4.46
C ARG A 67 -5.10 -0.33 -5.53
N THR A 68 -5.98 -1.11 -6.14
CA THR A 68 -6.92 -0.61 -7.15
C THR A 68 -7.84 0.46 -6.56
N TYR A 69 -8.33 0.26 -5.34
CA TYR A 69 -9.17 1.23 -4.64
C TYR A 69 -8.44 2.56 -4.45
N VAL A 70 -7.20 2.55 -3.95
CA VAL A 70 -6.38 3.77 -3.80
C VAL A 70 -6.19 4.48 -5.14
N THR A 71 -5.85 3.73 -6.21
CA THR A 71 -5.69 4.30 -7.55
C THR A 71 -6.99 4.93 -8.07
N LEU A 72 -8.14 4.30 -7.84
CA LEU A 72 -9.44 4.87 -8.24
C LEU A 72 -9.76 6.12 -7.43
N LEU A 73 -9.48 6.09 -6.13
CA LEU A 73 -9.73 7.21 -5.23
C LEU A 73 -8.92 8.45 -5.64
N GLU A 74 -7.62 8.28 -5.93
CA GLU A 74 -6.76 9.36 -6.44
C GLU A 74 -7.24 9.90 -7.79
N ARG A 75 -7.72 9.03 -8.69
CA ARG A 75 -8.17 9.41 -10.02
C ARG A 75 -9.47 10.22 -10.00
N TYR A 76 -10.42 9.79 -9.19
CA TYR A 76 -11.74 10.41 -9.13
C TYR A 76 -11.83 11.52 -8.09
N ASN A 77 -10.87 11.59 -7.16
CA ASN A 77 -10.80 12.65 -6.15
C ASN A 77 -9.37 13.23 -6.02
N PRO A 78 -8.86 13.91 -7.05
CA PRO A 78 -7.52 14.49 -7.05
C PRO A 78 -7.35 15.64 -6.04
N GLY A 79 -8.46 16.19 -5.54
CA GLY A 79 -8.48 17.25 -4.53
C GLY A 79 -8.69 16.75 -3.10
N MET A 80 -8.73 15.42 -2.86
CA MET A 80 -9.10 14.89 -1.54
C MET A 80 -8.15 15.29 -0.42
N GLY A 81 -6.88 15.56 -0.75
CA GLY A 81 -5.86 16.02 0.20
C GLY A 81 -5.63 17.54 0.19
N MET A 82 -6.40 18.31 -0.59
CA MET A 82 -6.28 19.76 -0.67
C MET A 82 -7.29 20.40 0.29
N ASP A 83 -6.81 21.26 1.17
CA ASP A 83 -7.70 22.02 2.03
C ASP A 83 -8.56 23.00 1.22
N GLU A 84 -9.75 23.31 1.71
CA GLU A 84 -10.71 24.18 1.01
C GLU A 84 -10.10 25.57 0.77
N GLU A 85 -9.37 26.11 1.74
CA GLU A 85 -8.67 27.39 1.64
C GLU A 85 -7.60 27.39 0.51
N GLU A 86 -6.83 26.31 0.40
CA GLU A 86 -5.81 26.16 -0.65
C GLU A 86 -6.47 26.03 -2.03
N ARG A 87 -7.61 25.32 -2.11
CA ARG A 87 -8.41 25.19 -3.33
C ARG A 87 -8.94 26.53 -3.82
N VAL A 88 -9.50 27.34 -2.91
CA VAL A 88 -10.00 28.69 -3.22
C VAL A 88 -8.86 29.58 -3.68
N ARG A 89 -7.70 29.55 -3.00
CA ARG A 89 -6.52 30.32 -3.38
C ARG A 89 -6.00 29.96 -4.77
N LEU A 90 -5.87 28.66 -5.09
CA LEU A 90 -5.42 28.21 -6.40
C LEU A 90 -6.41 28.58 -7.51
N THR A 91 -7.70 28.58 -7.21
CA THR A 91 -8.76 28.98 -8.15
C THR A 91 -8.74 30.50 -8.39
N ALA A 92 -8.54 31.31 -7.36
CA ALA A 92 -8.36 32.76 -7.49
C ALA A 92 -7.12 33.12 -8.33
N ARG A 93 -6.01 32.39 -8.15
CA ARG A 93 -4.80 32.58 -8.97
C ARG A 93 -5.00 32.30 -10.45
N ARG A 94 -5.90 31.37 -10.81
CA ARG A 94 -6.23 31.10 -12.23
C ARG A 94 -6.82 32.30 -12.95
N VAL A 95 -7.48 33.22 -12.23
CA VAL A 95 -8.05 34.46 -12.78
C VAL A 95 -7.18 35.69 -12.50
N GLY A 96 -5.94 35.50 -12.04
CA GLY A 96 -5.03 36.59 -11.70
C GLY A 96 -5.40 37.35 -10.43
N MET A 97 -6.24 36.78 -9.56
CA MET A 97 -6.56 37.35 -8.25
C MET A 97 -5.78 36.65 -7.13
N GLU A 98 -5.29 37.43 -6.17
CA GLU A 98 -4.76 36.92 -4.89
C GLU A 98 -5.87 37.05 -3.84
N LEU A 99 -6.12 35.96 -3.10
CA LEU A 99 -7.14 35.96 -2.04
C LEU A 99 -6.62 36.78 -0.84
N PRO A 100 -7.40 37.73 -0.29
CA PRO A 100 -7.03 38.45 0.93
C PRO A 100 -6.83 37.50 2.11
N VAL A 101 -5.96 37.87 3.05
CA VAL A 101 -5.81 37.11 4.30
C VAL A 101 -7.11 37.26 5.10
N GLU A 102 -7.76 36.14 5.42
CA GLU A 102 -8.97 36.09 6.25
C GLU A 102 -8.66 36.74 7.62
N TYR A 103 -9.29 37.88 7.93
CA TYR A 103 -9.18 38.52 9.23
C TYR A 103 -10.03 37.73 10.24
N GLY A 104 -9.44 36.78 10.97
CA GLY A 104 -10.21 36.01 11.96
C GLY A 104 -9.48 35.04 12.89
N GLN A 105 -8.27 34.56 12.58
CA GLN A 105 -7.51 33.72 13.52
C GLN A 105 -6.47 34.55 14.28
N GLY A 106 -6.97 35.35 15.23
CA GLY A 106 -6.15 36.28 16.00
C GLY A 106 -6.93 36.96 17.12
N GLN A 107 -7.66 36.17 17.93
CA GLN A 107 -7.97 36.45 19.34
C GLN A 107 -8.02 35.13 20.11
#